data_AF-A0A1G9LUU1-F1
#
_entry.id   AF-A0A1G9LUU1-F1
#
_cell.length_a   1.000
_cell.length_b   1.000
_cell.length_c   1.000
_cell.angle_alpha   90.00
_cell.angle_beta   90.00
_cell.angle_gamma   90.00
#
_symmetry.space_group_name_H-M   'P 1'
#
loop_
_entity.id
_entity.type
_entity.pdbx_description
1 polymer ?
#
loop_
_entity_poly.entity_id
_entity_poly.type
_entity_poly.pdbx_seq_one_letter_code
_entity_poly.pdbx_strand_id
1 'polypeptide(L)'
;MNTDSVQPHDNYDAFLSRLDAATTSLSTRAGSLDKALAAVSLLLGPYESAVRKWERRRHYVSEQLAAHSGSPQSYTALCELHIVAGKMESMLRGRVERVTEKLAVMQGRREAIDKSLLELELSRIKLTSSRMLSQDREELSSIFTELAGSPVATGAIPDMGLLSDLKEAREAIILAEALMEVKGY
;
A
#
# COMPACT_ATOMS: atom_id res chain seq x y z
N MET A 1 -12.47 -43.95 20.49
CA MET A 1 -12.61 -43.23 19.21
C MET A 1 -14.02 -42.70 19.14
N ASN A 2 -14.20 -41.39 19.35
CA ASN A 2 -15.38 -40.70 18.89
C ASN A 2 -14.93 -39.30 18.52
N THR A 3 -15.20 -38.97 17.27
CA THR A 3 -14.78 -37.78 16.55
C THR A 3 -15.40 -36.56 17.20
N ASP A 4 -14.56 -35.72 17.80
CA ASP A 4 -14.90 -34.33 18.08
C ASP A 4 -15.42 -33.71 16.78
N SER A 5 -16.73 -33.53 16.71
CA SER A 5 -17.36 -32.65 15.76
C SER A 5 -16.93 -31.22 16.12
N VAL A 6 -15.70 -30.88 15.73
CA VAL A 6 -15.22 -29.51 15.74
C VAL A 6 -16.15 -28.76 14.80
N GLN A 7 -17.12 -28.04 15.37
CA GLN A 7 -17.81 -26.95 14.67
C GLN A 7 -16.72 -26.19 13.90
N PRO A 8 -16.84 -26.00 12.58
CA PRO A 8 -15.88 -25.18 11.87
C PRO A 8 -15.92 -23.82 12.55
N HIS A 9 -14.88 -23.49 13.31
CA HIS A 9 -14.78 -22.19 13.97
C HIS A 9 -14.93 -21.15 12.86
N ASP A 10 -15.90 -20.26 13.01
CA ASP A 10 -16.07 -19.08 12.16
C ASP A 10 -14.82 -18.19 12.35
N ASN A 11 -13.75 -18.56 11.64
CA ASN A 11 -12.46 -17.88 11.69
C ASN A 11 -12.50 -16.59 10.87
N TYR A 12 -13.59 -16.33 10.13
CA TYR A 12 -13.73 -15.14 9.29
C TYR A 12 -13.58 -13.87 10.13
N ASP A 13 -14.14 -13.82 11.34
CA ASP A 13 -14.00 -12.66 12.23
C ASP A 13 -12.55 -12.42 12.66
N ALA A 14 -11.80 -13.49 12.95
CA ALA A 14 -10.38 -13.37 13.29
C ALA A 14 -9.53 -12.90 12.10
N PHE A 15 -9.84 -13.39 10.89
CA PHE A 15 -9.16 -12.97 9.67
C PHE A 15 -9.49 -11.52 9.29
N LEU A 16 -10.77 -11.12 9.35
CA LEU A 16 -11.21 -9.74 9.12
C LEU A 16 -10.56 -8.78 10.12
N SER A 17 -10.54 -9.13 11.42
CA SER A 17 -9.86 -8.34 12.44
C SER A 17 -8.36 -8.18 12.15
N ARG A 18 -7.70 -9.23 11.68
CA ARG A 18 -6.28 -9.18 11.28
C ARG A 18 -6.05 -8.30 10.05
N LEU A 19 -6.96 -8.33 9.06
CA LEU A 19 -6.91 -7.43 7.90
C LEU A 19 -7.09 -5.98 8.33
N ASP A 20 -8.07 -5.68 9.19
CA ASP A 20 -8.32 -4.33 9.69
C ASP A 20 -7.12 -3.79 10.49
N ALA A 21 -6.50 -4.63 11.32
CA ALA A 21 -5.28 -4.28 12.05
C ALA A 21 -4.10 -4.00 11.10
N ALA A 22 -3.93 -4.82 10.05
CA ALA A 22 -2.89 -4.63 9.04
C ALA A 22 -3.10 -3.32 8.25
N THR A 23 -4.35 -3.06 7.82
CA THR A 23 -4.74 -1.83 7.13
C THR A 23 -4.46 -0.61 8.01
N THR A 24 -4.91 -0.61 9.26
CA THR A 24 -4.67 0.50 10.21
C THR A 24 -3.19 0.76 10.42
N SER A 25 -2.39 -0.29 10.57
CA SER A 25 -0.93 -0.21 10.74
C SER A 25 -0.25 0.41 9.51
N LEU A 26 -0.62 -0.04 8.30
CA LEU A 26 -0.08 0.49 7.05
C LEU A 26 -0.53 1.94 6.79
N SER A 27 -1.78 2.29 7.04
CA SER A 27 -2.27 3.67 6.93
C SER A 27 -1.56 4.62 7.89
N THR A 28 -1.30 4.19 9.13
CA THR A 28 -0.53 4.96 10.11
C THR A 28 0.90 5.19 9.62
N ARG A 29 1.51 4.15 9.03
CA ARG A 29 2.85 4.25 8.43
C ARG A 29 2.87 5.16 7.22
N ALA A 30 1.85 5.11 6.35
CA ALA A 30 1.69 6.02 5.22
C ALA A 30 1.64 7.48 5.68
N GLY A 31 0.77 7.80 6.65
CA GLY A 31 0.67 9.16 7.18
C GLY A 31 1.96 9.65 7.86
N SER A 32 2.72 8.75 8.49
CA SER A 32 4.05 9.08 9.05
C SER A 32 5.08 9.34 7.94
N LEU A 33 5.05 8.55 6.87
CA LEU A 33 5.90 8.70 5.71
C LEU A 33 5.60 10.00 4.95
N ASP A 34 4.33 10.38 4.82
CA ASP A 34 3.91 11.64 4.18
C ASP A 34 4.45 12.86 4.94
N LYS A 35 4.37 12.85 6.28
CA LYS A 35 4.98 13.89 7.12
C LYS A 35 6.50 13.97 6.92
N ALA A 36 7.18 12.82 6.86
CA ALA A 36 8.61 12.77 6.64
C ALA A 36 8.99 13.26 5.22
N LEU A 37 8.22 12.87 4.20
CA LEU A 37 8.39 13.34 2.82
C LEU A 37 8.26 14.86 2.75
N ALA A 38 7.23 15.43 3.36
CA ALA A 38 7.04 16.87 3.43
C ALA A 38 8.24 17.56 4.10
N ALA A 39 8.69 17.06 5.26
CA ALA A 39 9.82 17.64 5.99
C ALA A 39 11.13 17.60 5.19
N VAL A 40 11.44 16.48 4.52
CA VAL A 40 12.66 16.34 3.71
C VAL A 40 12.58 17.20 2.45
N SER A 41 11.40 17.34 1.84
CA SER A 41 11.20 18.15 0.63
C SER A 41 11.50 19.64 0.86
N LEU A 42 11.25 20.14 2.08
CA LEU A 42 11.58 21.52 2.46
C LEU A 42 13.09 21.83 2.41
N LEU A 43 13.96 20.81 2.43
CA LEU A 43 15.42 21.01 2.36
C LEU A 43 15.91 21.31 0.94
N LEU A 44 15.13 20.94 -0.10
CA LEU A 44 15.58 21.01 -1.49
C LEU A 44 15.75 22.47 -1.95
N GLY A 45 14.72 23.29 -1.76
CA GLY A 45 14.72 24.70 -2.17
C GLY A 45 15.90 25.52 -1.61
N PRO A 46 16.19 25.46 -0.30
CA PRO A 46 17.36 26.11 0.28
C PRO A 46 18.69 25.64 -0.32
N TYR A 47 18.88 24.34 -0.53
CA TYR A 47 20.12 23.82 -1.11
C TYR A 47 20.29 24.21 -2.57
N GLU A 48 19.25 24.10 -3.40
CA GLU A 48 19.28 24.54 -4.79
C GLU A 48 19.57 26.04 -4.91
N SER A 49 18.92 26.86 -4.08
CA SER A 49 19.18 28.29 -4.02
C SER A 49 20.63 28.59 -3.65
N ALA A 50 21.18 27.84 -2.69
CA ALA A 50 22.57 27.96 -2.28
C ALA A 50 23.54 27.55 -3.41
N VAL A 51 23.25 26.47 -4.15
CA VAL A 51 24.02 26.07 -5.35
C VAL A 51 24.05 27.24 -6.34
N ARG A 52 22.90 27.79 -6.74
CA ARG A 52 22.81 28.91 -7.70
C ARG A 52 23.55 30.17 -7.22
N LYS A 53 23.62 30.42 -5.91
CA LYS A 53 24.39 31.53 -5.34
C LYS A 53 25.89 31.31 -5.48
N TRP A 54 26.36 30.10 -5.19
CA TRP A 54 27.78 29.75 -5.31
C TRP A 54 28.24 29.63 -6.76
N GLU A 55 27.40 29.12 -7.67
CA GLU A 55 27.63 29.14 -9.12
C GLU A 55 27.85 30.57 -9.63
N ARG A 56 26.93 31.50 -9.28
CA ARG A 56 27.07 32.92 -9.64
C ARG A 56 28.33 33.55 -9.09
N ARG A 57 28.66 33.28 -7.82
CA ARG A 57 29.90 33.78 -7.20
C ARG A 57 31.13 33.25 -7.91
N ARG A 58 31.15 31.96 -8.26
CA ARG A 58 32.25 31.33 -8.97
C ARG A 58 32.44 31.93 -10.36
N HIS A 59 31.35 32.14 -11.08
CA HIS A 59 31.36 32.78 -12.40
C HIS A 59 31.92 34.20 -12.31
N TYR A 60 31.41 35.01 -11.38
CA TYR A 60 31.90 36.36 -11.13
C TYR A 60 33.41 36.38 -10.84
N VAL A 61 33.91 35.52 -9.93
CA VAL A 61 35.35 35.45 -9.63
C VAL A 61 36.15 34.99 -10.85
N SER A 62 35.60 34.10 -11.68
CA SER A 62 36.24 33.67 -12.93
C SER A 62 36.41 34.82 -13.92
N GLU A 63 35.39 35.67 -14.06
CA GLU A 63 35.47 36.88 -14.90
C GLU A 63 36.50 37.87 -14.36
N GLN A 64 36.53 38.09 -13.04
CA GLN A 64 37.54 38.95 -12.40
C GLN A 64 38.96 38.40 -12.59
N LEU A 65 39.16 37.08 -12.52
CA LEU A 65 40.44 36.43 -12.81
C LEU A 65 40.88 36.64 -14.26
N ALA A 66 39.95 36.53 -15.22
CA ALA A 66 40.24 36.71 -16.63
C ALA A 66 40.62 38.16 -16.99
N ALA A 67 40.03 39.14 -16.31
CA ALA A 67 40.30 40.56 -16.50
C ALA A 67 41.42 41.11 -15.59
N HIS A 68 42.06 40.25 -14.78
CA HIS A 68 42.98 40.70 -13.74
C HIS A 68 44.29 41.28 -14.30
N SER A 69 44.56 42.54 -14.00
CA SER A 69 45.82 43.23 -14.34
C SER A 69 46.54 43.82 -13.12
N GLY A 70 46.05 43.50 -11.91
CA GLY A 70 46.56 44.04 -10.66
C GLY A 70 47.72 43.23 -10.06
N SER A 71 47.95 43.39 -8.75
CA SER A 71 49.07 42.76 -8.05
C SER A 71 49.01 41.21 -8.07
N PRO A 72 50.16 40.53 -7.92
CA PRO A 72 50.20 39.07 -7.76
C PRO A 72 49.42 38.57 -6.54
N GLN A 73 49.45 39.31 -5.42
CA GLN A 73 48.73 38.93 -4.20
C GLN A 73 47.21 38.94 -4.41
N SER A 74 46.68 39.95 -5.10
CA SER A 74 45.25 39.98 -5.46
C SER A 74 44.87 38.85 -6.41
N TYR A 75 45.76 38.46 -7.33
CA TYR A 75 45.52 37.31 -8.21
C TYR A 75 45.42 36.01 -7.41
N THR A 76 46.37 35.76 -6.49
CA THR A 76 46.35 34.59 -5.61
C THR A 76 45.07 34.53 -4.78
N ALA A 77 44.64 35.65 -4.19
CA ALA A 77 43.39 35.72 -3.44
C ALA A 77 42.16 35.39 -4.30
N LEU A 78 42.10 35.89 -5.55
CA LEU A 78 41.02 35.55 -6.48
C LEU A 78 41.03 34.06 -6.86
N CYS A 79 42.20 33.46 -7.06
CA CYS A 79 42.33 32.02 -7.31
C CYS A 79 41.81 31.20 -6.13
N GLU A 80 42.18 31.56 -4.90
CA GLU A 80 41.68 30.89 -3.68
C GLU A 80 40.16 31.01 -3.56
N LEU A 81 39.59 32.21 -3.81
CA LEU A 81 38.15 32.43 -3.83
C LEU A 81 37.45 31.57 -4.89
N HIS A 82 38.02 31.43 -6.08
CA HIS A 82 37.47 30.59 -7.14
C HIS A 82 37.45 29.12 -6.72
N ILE A 83 38.54 28.63 -6.11
CA ILE A 83 38.65 27.26 -5.59
C ILE A 83 37.61 27.01 -4.50
N VAL A 84 37.49 27.91 -3.52
CA VAL A 84 36.50 27.79 -2.44
C VAL A 84 35.09 27.80 -3.00
N ALA A 85 34.80 28.68 -3.96
CA ALA A 85 33.48 28.72 -4.60
C ALA A 85 33.13 27.40 -5.30
N GLY A 86 34.07 26.80 -6.04
CA GLY A 86 33.89 25.49 -6.66
C GLY A 86 33.67 24.36 -5.64
N LYS A 87 34.41 24.36 -4.52
CA LYS A 87 34.22 23.37 -3.45
C LYS A 87 32.83 23.50 -2.80
N MET A 88 32.39 24.72 -2.50
CA MET A 88 31.09 24.97 -1.89
C MET A 88 29.93 24.61 -2.82
N GLU A 89 30.05 24.96 -4.10
CA GLU A 89 29.11 24.57 -5.14
C GLU A 89 28.96 23.04 -5.22
N SER A 90 30.08 22.31 -5.35
CA SER A 90 30.11 20.85 -5.45
C SER A 90 29.52 20.18 -4.19
N MET A 91 29.91 20.65 -3.00
CA MET A 91 29.37 20.12 -1.74
C MET A 91 27.85 20.27 -1.66
N LEU A 92 27.31 21.43 -2.05
CA LEU A 92 25.87 21.68 -2.02
C LEU A 92 25.13 20.88 -3.09
N ARG A 93 25.70 20.74 -4.29
CA ARG A 93 25.14 19.88 -5.34
C ARG A 93 25.03 18.43 -4.87
N GLY A 94 26.06 17.90 -4.22
CA GLY A 94 26.00 16.58 -3.60
C GLY A 94 24.97 16.46 -2.46
N ARG A 95 24.64 17.56 -1.76
CA ARG A 95 23.54 17.57 -0.79
C ARG A 95 22.17 17.53 -1.48
N VAL A 96 22.00 18.28 -2.57
CA VAL A 96 20.78 18.23 -3.41
C VAL A 96 20.56 16.81 -3.91
N GLU A 97 21.58 16.19 -4.50
CA GLU A 97 21.51 14.81 -5.01
C GLU A 97 21.07 13.80 -3.94
N ARG A 98 21.71 13.84 -2.75
CA ARG A 98 21.34 12.94 -1.64
C ARG A 98 19.91 13.16 -1.14
N VAL A 99 19.45 14.41 -1.07
CA VAL A 99 18.07 14.71 -0.66
C VAL A 99 17.10 14.19 -1.71
N THR A 100 17.37 14.42 -3.00
CA THR A 100 16.55 13.92 -4.11
C THR A 100 16.47 12.39 -4.13
N GLU A 101 17.60 11.69 -3.97
CA GLU A 101 17.65 10.23 -3.86
C GLU A 101 16.81 9.75 -2.67
N LYS A 102 16.94 10.41 -1.51
CA LYS A 102 16.18 10.06 -0.32
C LYS A 102 14.66 10.23 -0.54
N LEU A 103 14.26 11.31 -1.20
CA LEU A 103 12.86 11.56 -1.56
C LEU A 103 12.33 10.47 -2.51
N ALA A 104 13.10 10.09 -3.53
CA ALA A 104 12.71 9.03 -4.47
C ALA A 104 12.49 7.69 -3.76
N VAL A 105 13.40 7.30 -2.85
CA VAL A 105 13.25 6.08 -2.04
C VAL A 105 11.99 6.14 -1.15
N MET A 106 11.71 7.31 -0.56
CA MET A 106 10.52 7.49 0.28
C MET A 106 9.23 7.46 -0.55
N GLN A 107 9.22 8.03 -1.75
CA GLN A 107 8.10 7.94 -2.70
C GLN A 107 7.85 6.49 -3.13
N GLY A 108 8.89 5.74 -3.52
CA GLY A 108 8.72 4.32 -3.85
C GLY A 108 8.18 3.48 -2.70
N ARG A 109 8.56 3.80 -1.45
CA ARG A 109 7.96 3.16 -0.26
C ARG A 109 6.49 3.54 -0.07
N ARG A 110 6.13 4.78 -0.38
CA ARG A 110 4.75 5.28 -0.29
C ARG A 110 3.85 4.56 -1.28
N GLU A 111 4.30 4.41 -2.52
CA GLU A 111 3.61 3.67 -3.58
C GLU A 111 3.45 2.20 -3.23
N ALA A 112 4.49 1.57 -2.66
CA ALA A 112 4.40 0.20 -2.19
C ALA A 112 3.34 0.01 -1.10
N ILE A 113 3.24 0.98 -0.16
CA ILE A 113 2.18 0.95 0.87
C ILE A 113 0.79 1.12 0.25
N ASP A 114 0.60 2.03 -0.73
CA ASP A 114 -0.68 2.16 -1.43
C ASP A 114 -1.11 0.87 -2.11
N LYS A 115 -0.16 0.20 -2.79
CA LYS A 115 -0.42 -1.08 -3.43
C LYS A 115 -0.86 -2.13 -2.40
N SER A 116 -0.15 -2.25 -1.29
CA SER A 116 -0.51 -3.18 -0.23
C SER A 116 -1.86 -2.87 0.41
N LEU A 117 -2.21 -1.59 0.58
CA LEU A 117 -3.53 -1.20 1.09
C LEU A 117 -4.65 -1.62 0.13
N LEU A 118 -4.45 -1.45 -1.18
CA LEU A 118 -5.39 -1.91 -2.20
C LEU A 118 -5.54 -3.44 -2.19
N GLU A 119 -4.44 -4.18 -2.08
CA GLU A 119 -4.44 -5.65 -1.99
C GLU A 119 -5.14 -6.16 -0.71
N LEU A 120 -4.99 -5.46 0.41
CA LEU A 120 -5.69 -5.78 1.65
C LEU A 120 -7.20 -5.53 1.52
N GLU A 121 -7.61 -4.43 0.89
CA GLU A 121 -9.04 -4.15 0.66
C GLU A 121 -9.68 -5.19 -0.27
N LEU A 122 -8.98 -5.59 -1.34
CA LEU A 122 -9.42 -6.70 -2.19
C LEU A 122 -9.56 -8.00 -1.39
N SER A 123 -8.58 -8.31 -0.55
CA SER A 123 -8.60 -9.49 0.31
C SER A 123 -9.76 -9.46 1.31
N ARG A 124 -10.13 -8.29 1.83
CA ARG A 124 -11.29 -8.08 2.71
C ARG A 124 -12.61 -8.33 1.98
N ILE A 125 -12.76 -7.78 0.77
CA ILE A 125 -13.94 -8.01 -0.08
C ILE A 125 -14.09 -9.51 -0.37
N LYS A 126 -13.01 -10.18 -0.78
CA LYS A 126 -12.98 -11.62 -1.02
C LYS A 126 -13.46 -12.44 0.18
N LEU A 127 -12.89 -12.15 1.35
CA LEU A 127 -13.19 -12.86 2.57
C LEU A 127 -14.65 -12.64 3.00
N THR A 128 -15.18 -11.43 2.81
CA THR A 128 -16.58 -11.10 3.09
C THR A 128 -17.53 -11.86 2.16
N SER A 129 -17.25 -11.87 0.86
CA SER A 129 -18.02 -12.65 -0.12
C SER A 129 -17.97 -14.16 0.16
N SER A 130 -16.80 -14.68 0.54
CA SER A 130 -16.65 -16.08 0.97
C SER A 130 -17.48 -16.40 2.21
N ARG A 131 -17.50 -15.51 3.21
CA ARG A 131 -18.35 -15.69 4.39
C ARG A 131 -19.83 -15.78 4.01
N MET A 132 -20.29 -14.89 3.14
CA MET A 132 -21.69 -14.87 2.69
C MET A 132 -22.09 -16.17 1.99
N LEU A 133 -21.28 -16.66 1.04
CA LEU A 133 -21.60 -17.93 0.36
C LEU A 133 -21.60 -19.12 1.31
N SER A 134 -20.67 -19.16 2.28
CA SER A 134 -20.64 -20.21 3.28
C SER A 134 -21.88 -20.18 4.19
N GLN A 135 -22.36 -18.98 4.57
CA GLN A 135 -23.61 -18.81 5.31
C GLN A 135 -24.82 -19.26 4.48
N ASP A 136 -24.95 -18.80 3.24
CA ASP A 136 -26.04 -19.21 2.34
C ASP A 136 -26.07 -20.74 2.15
N ARG A 137 -24.90 -21.37 2.04
CA ARG A 137 -24.77 -22.84 1.94
C ARG A 137 -25.23 -23.55 3.20
N GLU A 138 -24.88 -23.04 4.38
CA GLU A 138 -25.31 -23.59 5.67
C GLU A 138 -26.82 -23.43 5.87
N GLU A 139 -27.38 -22.27 5.52
CA GLU A 139 -28.82 -22.00 5.57
C GLU A 139 -29.60 -22.93 4.62
N LEU A 140 -29.19 -23.05 3.35
CA LEU A 140 -29.81 -24.00 2.42
C LEU A 140 -29.69 -25.45 2.91
N SER A 141 -28.56 -25.83 3.52
CA SER A 141 -28.39 -27.16 4.09
C SER A 141 -29.31 -27.41 5.29
N SER A 142 -29.54 -26.39 6.13
CA SER A 142 -30.49 -26.47 7.25
C SER A 142 -31.92 -26.64 6.74
N ILE A 143 -32.35 -25.77 5.81
CA ILE A 143 -33.70 -25.82 5.21
C ILE A 143 -33.95 -27.18 4.54
N PHE A 144 -32.97 -27.68 3.78
CA PHE A 144 -33.08 -29.00 3.14
C PHE A 144 -33.24 -30.13 4.16
N THR A 145 -32.47 -30.09 5.27
CA THR A 145 -32.55 -31.09 6.34
C THR A 145 -33.87 -31.01 7.10
N GLU A 146 -34.37 -29.80 7.37
CA GLU A 146 -35.68 -29.57 7.99
C GLU A 146 -36.83 -30.07 7.11
N LEU A 147 -36.79 -29.80 5.80
CA LEU A 147 -37.79 -30.31 4.85
C LEU A 147 -37.74 -31.83 4.70
N ALA A 148 -36.54 -32.41 4.64
CA ALA A 148 -36.35 -33.86 4.52
C ALA A 148 -36.64 -34.62 5.83
N GLY A 149 -36.53 -33.94 6.98
CA GLY A 149 -36.60 -34.50 8.32
C GLY A 149 -37.85 -34.12 9.12
N SER A 150 -38.82 -33.38 8.58
CA SER A 150 -40.04 -33.02 9.30
C SER A 150 -41.10 -34.15 9.28
N PRO A 151 -41.38 -34.80 10.43
CA PRO A 151 -42.54 -35.67 10.58
C PRO A 151 -43.82 -34.90 10.96
N VAL A 152 -43.78 -33.56 11.04
CA VAL A 152 -44.88 -32.74 11.57
C VAL A 152 -45.81 -32.26 10.46
N ALA A 153 -46.43 -33.24 9.80
CA ALA A 153 -47.79 -33.17 9.26
C ALA A 153 -48.03 -34.49 8.52
N THR A 154 -48.70 -35.43 9.17
CA THR A 154 -49.17 -36.70 8.61
C THR A 154 -50.25 -36.53 7.52
N GLY A 155 -50.03 -35.64 6.55
CA GLY A 155 -50.97 -35.33 5.49
C GLY A 155 -50.50 -34.35 4.40
N ALA A 156 -49.35 -33.69 4.53
CA ALA A 156 -48.81 -32.86 3.45
C ALA A 156 -47.75 -33.67 2.69
N ILE A 157 -48.02 -33.97 1.42
CA ILE A 157 -47.03 -34.54 0.51
C ILE A 157 -45.85 -33.55 0.46
N PRO A 158 -44.60 -33.98 0.71
CA PRO A 158 -43.45 -33.09 0.57
C PRO A 158 -43.46 -32.52 -0.85
N ASP A 159 -43.37 -31.19 -0.97
CA ASP A 159 -43.35 -30.52 -2.27
C ASP A 159 -42.04 -30.89 -3.00
N MET A 160 -42.15 -31.90 -3.84
CA MET A 160 -41.02 -32.46 -4.58
C MET A 160 -40.42 -31.44 -5.57
N GLY A 161 -41.21 -30.44 -6.01
CA GLY A 161 -40.71 -29.35 -6.85
C GLY A 161 -39.83 -28.38 -6.05
N LEU A 162 -40.25 -28.03 -4.84
CA LEU A 162 -39.45 -27.21 -3.94
C LEU A 162 -38.12 -27.90 -3.55
N LEU A 163 -38.13 -29.23 -3.37
CA LEU A 163 -36.92 -30.01 -3.09
C LEU A 163 -35.95 -30.05 -4.28
N SER A 164 -36.44 -30.10 -5.54
CA SER A 164 -35.56 -29.98 -6.71
C SER A 164 -34.97 -28.58 -6.83
N ASP A 165 -35.78 -27.53 -6.58
CA ASP A 165 -35.33 -26.14 -6.67
C ASP A 165 -34.25 -25.82 -5.63
N LEU A 166 -34.41 -26.32 -4.39
CA LEU A 166 -33.39 -26.20 -3.33
C LEU A 166 -32.10 -26.93 -3.69
N LYS A 167 -32.20 -28.08 -4.35
CA LYS A 167 -31.02 -28.84 -4.81
C LYS A 167 -30.26 -28.05 -5.89
N GLU A 168 -30.97 -27.47 -6.86
CA GLU A 168 -30.38 -26.63 -7.89
C GLU A 168 -29.73 -25.37 -7.30
N ALA A 169 -30.39 -24.72 -6.34
CA ALA A 169 -29.84 -23.57 -5.62
C ALA A 169 -28.54 -23.92 -4.88
N ARG A 170 -28.49 -25.08 -4.22
CA ARG A 170 -27.28 -25.57 -3.56
C ARG A 170 -26.14 -25.85 -4.56
N GLU A 171 -26.44 -26.46 -5.70
CA GLU A 171 -25.45 -26.70 -6.76
C GLU A 171 -24.91 -25.37 -7.33
N ALA A 172 -25.76 -24.35 -7.49
CA ALA A 172 -25.35 -23.02 -7.93
C ALA A 172 -24.41 -22.32 -6.91
N ILE A 173 -24.67 -22.44 -5.61
CA ILE A 173 -23.78 -21.88 -4.57
C ILE A 173 -22.42 -22.58 -4.57
N ILE A 174 -22.39 -23.91 -4.69
CA ILE A 174 -21.13 -24.68 -4.77
C ILE A 174 -20.32 -24.26 -6.01
N LEU A 175 -20.98 -24.03 -7.14
CA LEU A 175 -20.33 -23.52 -8.35
C LEU A 175 -19.80 -22.09 -8.15
N ALA A 176 -20.54 -21.23 -7.45
CA ALA A 176 -20.09 -19.87 -7.13
C ALA A 176 -18.85 -19.88 -6.21
N GLU A 177 -18.84 -20.71 -5.15
CA GLU A 177 -17.68 -20.90 -4.28
C GLU A 177 -16.45 -21.38 -5.07
N ALA A 178 -16.61 -22.43 -5.88
CA ALA A 178 -15.53 -22.97 -6.72
C ALA A 178 -15.00 -21.95 -7.74
N LEU A 179 -15.87 -21.11 -8.30
CA LEU A 179 -15.47 -20.04 -9.21
C LEU A 179 -14.66 -18.94 -8.51
N MET A 180 -14.97 -18.60 -7.26
CA MET A 180 -14.15 -17.66 -6.48
C MET A 180 -12.76 -18.23 -6.20
N GLU A 181 -12.66 -19.51 -5.84
CA GLU A 181 -11.37 -20.17 -5.59
C GLU A 181 -10.49 -20.25 -6.85
N VAL A 182 -11.08 -20.60 -8.01
CA VAL A 182 -10.34 -20.78 -9.27
C VAL A 182 -9.93 -19.44 -9.90
N LYS A 183 -10.80 -18.43 -9.83
CA LYS A 183 -10.54 -17.15 -10.51
C LYS A 183 -9.80 -16.14 -9.65
N GLY A 184 -9.68 -16.36 -8.34
CA GLY A 184 -9.01 -15.45 -7.43
C GLY A 184 -9.56 -14.01 -7.48
N TYR A 185 -10.86 -13.86 -7.81
CA TYR A 185 -11.59 -12.60 -7.78
C TYR A 185 -11.78 -12.10 -6.36
#